data_AF-J9B5W6-F1
#
_entry.id   AF-J9B5W6-F1
#
_cell.length_a   1.000
_cell.length_b   1.000
_cell.length_c   1.000
_cell.angle_alpha   90.00
_cell.angle_beta   90.00
_cell.angle_gamma   90.00
#
_symmetry.space_group_name_H-M   'P 1'
#
loop_
_entity.id
_entity.type
_entity.pdbx_description
1 polymer ?
#
loop_
_entity_poly.entity_id
_entity_poly.type
_entity_poly.pdbx_seq_one_letter_code
_entity_poly.pdbx_strand_id
1 'polypeptide(L)'
;MSTMNNALPNSQGDHYSCSDEVVPESLQGESTAELMADLSLREKEKNLSALYLNERQSVLEKFISWTDQDQVDFVKTLIRSMCHDQHGQIDAFLKPILQRDFIAFLPDRLARYVLSFLDARWLNSSEKVSRTWRRIISHGKLWRRLIERNVQTDPVWKGVVDKRGWRNFLFVSKEKAHTLIFQDLGYPPNLIEQLRNTVDSLEAQHHFYRNLYPKINQDIESLKSNWQNGRHVLSRITCHSEPSR
;
A
#
# COMPACT_ATOMS: atom_id res chain seq x y z
N MET A 1 42.17 -45.76 -9.04
CA MET A 1 41.34 -45.61 -10.25
C MET A 1 40.04 -46.37 -10.03
N SER A 2 38.93 -45.67 -9.81
CA SER A 2 37.57 -46.11 -10.16
C SER A 2 36.61 -44.97 -9.86
N THR A 3 35.97 -44.50 -10.91
CA THR A 3 35.07 -43.37 -11.02
C THR A 3 33.73 -43.63 -10.32
N MET A 4 33.31 -42.70 -9.45
CA MET A 4 31.92 -42.63 -8.96
C MET A 4 31.02 -42.07 -10.06
N ASN A 5 30.05 -42.86 -10.51
CA ASN A 5 28.97 -42.43 -11.39
C ASN A 5 27.65 -42.36 -10.59
N ASN A 6 26.99 -41.21 -10.72
CA ASN A 6 25.65 -40.90 -10.24
C ASN A 6 24.58 -41.78 -10.89
N ALA A 7 23.67 -42.34 -10.08
CA ALA A 7 22.33 -42.71 -10.51
C ALA A 7 21.37 -42.64 -9.30
N LEU A 8 20.38 -41.75 -9.39
CA LEU A 8 19.23 -41.64 -8.47
C LEU A 8 18.29 -42.85 -8.63
N PRO A 9 17.63 -43.31 -7.56
CA PRO A 9 16.32 -43.93 -7.67
C PRO A 9 15.22 -43.04 -7.07
N ASN A 10 14.32 -42.65 -7.97
CA ASN A 10 12.87 -42.48 -7.83
C ASN A 10 12.25 -42.32 -6.42
N SER A 11 11.68 -41.13 -6.19
CA SER A 11 10.74 -40.81 -5.13
C SER A 11 9.39 -41.51 -5.39
N GLN A 12 9.00 -42.45 -4.52
CA GLN A 12 7.59 -42.83 -4.34
C GLN A 12 7.00 -41.88 -3.30
N GLY A 13 6.08 -41.02 -3.74
CA GLY A 13 5.33 -40.12 -2.88
C GLY A 13 4.25 -40.88 -2.14
N ASP A 14 4.28 -40.78 -0.81
CA ASP A 14 3.21 -41.26 0.06
C ASP A 14 1.92 -40.47 -0.21
N HIS A 15 0.90 -41.24 -0.57
CA HIS A 15 -0.45 -40.84 -0.89
C HIS A 15 -1.17 -40.45 0.41
N TYR A 16 -1.08 -39.17 0.81
CA TYR A 16 -1.97 -38.63 1.86
C TYR A 16 -3.36 -38.43 1.28
N SER A 17 -4.21 -39.43 1.47
CA SER A 17 -5.66 -39.36 1.24
C SER A 17 -6.27 -38.40 2.25
N CYS A 18 -6.66 -37.20 1.80
CA CYS A 18 -7.46 -36.27 2.59
C CYS A 18 -8.90 -36.78 2.58
N SER A 19 -9.31 -37.41 3.68
CA SER A 19 -10.71 -37.75 3.92
C SER A 19 -11.53 -36.46 3.99
N ASP A 20 -12.52 -36.33 3.12
CA ASP A 20 -13.53 -35.26 3.19
C ASP A 20 -14.36 -35.43 4.48
N GLU A 21 -13.92 -34.77 5.55
CA GLU A 21 -14.81 -34.50 6.68
C GLU A 21 -15.82 -33.43 6.26
N VAL A 22 -17.07 -33.85 6.10
CA VAL A 22 -18.22 -32.97 5.89
C VAL A 22 -18.40 -32.09 7.12
N VAL A 23 -17.90 -30.86 7.05
CA VAL A 23 -18.11 -29.83 8.06
C VAL A 23 -19.58 -29.38 8.00
N PRO A 24 -20.33 -29.36 9.12
CA PRO A 24 -21.71 -28.91 9.14
C PRO A 24 -21.87 -27.49 8.58
N GLU A 25 -22.86 -27.32 7.71
CA GLU A 25 -23.21 -26.13 6.91
C GLU A 25 -23.61 -24.88 7.72
N SER A 26 -23.39 -24.85 9.04
CA SER A 26 -23.92 -23.82 9.93
C SER A 26 -22.89 -22.81 10.45
N LEU A 27 -21.67 -22.77 9.91
CA LEU A 27 -20.61 -21.86 10.38
C LEU A 27 -19.80 -21.15 9.28
N GLN A 28 -20.24 -21.19 8.01
CA GLN A 28 -19.75 -20.24 7.03
C GLN A 28 -20.46 -18.91 7.25
N GLY A 29 -19.78 -17.97 7.91
CA GLY A 29 -20.27 -16.59 7.95
C GLY A 29 -20.44 -16.09 6.50
N GLU A 30 -21.62 -15.55 6.21
CA GLU A 30 -21.97 -15.02 4.89
C GLU A 30 -20.84 -14.13 4.37
N SER A 31 -20.50 -14.31 3.08
CA SER A 31 -19.44 -13.52 2.46
C SER A 31 -19.78 -12.04 2.63
N THR A 32 -18.81 -11.20 2.98
CA THR A 32 -19.05 -9.75 3.08
C THR A 32 -19.58 -9.18 1.75
N ALA A 33 -19.28 -9.84 0.62
CA ALA A 33 -19.85 -9.51 -0.67
C ALA A 33 -21.35 -9.85 -0.78
N GLU A 34 -21.80 -10.99 -0.21
CA GLU A 34 -23.21 -11.38 -0.15
C GLU A 34 -24.01 -10.44 0.74
N LEU A 35 -23.49 -10.10 1.92
CA LEU A 35 -24.11 -9.14 2.84
C LEU A 35 -24.26 -7.75 2.20
N MET A 36 -23.25 -7.25 1.48
CA MET A 36 -23.34 -5.97 0.77
C MET A 36 -24.29 -6.03 -0.43
N ALA A 37 -24.33 -7.14 -1.16
CA ALA A 37 -25.26 -7.35 -2.27
C ALA A 37 -26.71 -7.38 -1.77
N ASP A 38 -26.99 -8.12 -0.69
CA ASP A 38 -28.32 -8.26 -0.10
C ASP A 38 -28.85 -6.93 0.47
N LEU A 39 -27.99 -6.15 1.15
CA LEU A 39 -28.34 -4.80 1.61
C LEU A 39 -28.71 -3.87 0.43
N SER A 40 -27.95 -3.90 -0.67
CA SER A 40 -28.24 -3.08 -1.85
C SER A 40 -29.50 -3.53 -2.61
N LEU A 41 -29.85 -4.82 -2.55
CA LEU A 41 -31.04 -5.36 -3.19
C LEU A 41 -32.30 -4.95 -2.41
N ARG A 42 -32.28 -5.09 -1.08
CA ARG A 42 -33.43 -4.81 -0.19
C ARG A 42 -33.85 -3.34 -0.15
N GLU A 43 -32.93 -2.38 -0.29
CA GLU A 43 -33.28 -0.94 -0.31
C GLU A 43 -34.14 -0.54 -1.53
N LYS A 44 -34.02 -1.27 -2.65
CA LYS A 44 -34.70 -0.93 -3.92
C LYS A 44 -35.97 -1.73 -4.20
N GLU A 45 -36.28 -2.76 -3.41
CA GLU A 45 -37.48 -3.60 -3.61
C GLU A 45 -38.81 -2.84 -3.41
N LYS A 46 -38.80 -1.71 -2.70
CA LYS A 46 -40.01 -0.93 -2.38
C LYS A 46 -40.70 -0.27 -3.59
N ASN A 47 -40.06 -0.22 -4.76
CA ASN A 47 -40.58 0.46 -5.96
C ASN A 47 -40.80 -0.50 -7.15
N LEU A 48 -40.75 -1.81 -6.95
CA LEU A 48 -40.82 -2.80 -8.03
C LEU A 48 -42.26 -3.29 -8.27
N SER A 49 -42.60 -3.54 -9.54
CA SER A 49 -43.93 -4.04 -9.91
C SER A 49 -44.19 -5.44 -9.38
N ALA A 50 -45.41 -5.71 -8.92
CA ALA A 50 -45.82 -7.03 -8.44
C ALA A 50 -45.72 -8.12 -9.51
N LEU A 51 -45.93 -7.78 -10.79
CA LEU A 51 -45.74 -8.70 -11.91
C LEU A 51 -44.28 -9.15 -12.03
N TYR A 52 -43.36 -8.19 -11.97
CA TYR A 52 -41.93 -8.48 -12.00
C TYR A 52 -41.52 -9.37 -10.82
N LEU A 53 -42.00 -9.10 -9.61
CA LEU A 53 -41.65 -9.89 -8.43
C LEU A 53 -42.12 -11.35 -8.55
N ASN A 54 -43.28 -11.58 -9.15
CA ASN A 54 -43.82 -12.93 -9.38
C ASN A 54 -43.04 -13.68 -10.48
N GLU A 55 -42.72 -13.02 -11.59
CA GLU A 55 -41.97 -13.62 -12.70
C GLU A 55 -40.47 -13.77 -12.40
N ARG A 56 -39.90 -12.89 -11.57
CA ARG A 56 -38.49 -12.88 -11.16
C ARG A 56 -38.05 -14.23 -10.63
N GLN A 57 -38.87 -14.86 -9.78
CA GLN A 57 -38.51 -16.11 -9.13
C GLN A 57 -38.37 -17.26 -10.14
N SER A 58 -39.28 -17.37 -11.11
CA SER A 58 -39.22 -18.41 -12.14
C SER A 58 -38.05 -18.19 -13.11
N VAL A 59 -37.75 -16.93 -13.46
CA VAL A 59 -36.58 -16.59 -14.30
C VAL A 59 -35.28 -16.90 -13.56
N LEU A 60 -35.22 -16.63 -12.25
CA LEU A 60 -34.04 -16.91 -11.42
C LEU A 60 -33.77 -18.41 -11.31
N GLU A 61 -34.80 -19.24 -11.14
CA GLU A 61 -34.66 -20.70 -11.13
C GLU A 61 -34.12 -21.23 -12.47
N LYS A 62 -34.63 -20.71 -13.59
CA LYS A 62 -34.10 -21.07 -14.93
C LYS A 62 -32.66 -20.61 -15.10
N PHE A 63 -32.34 -19.40 -14.64
CA PHE A 63 -30.99 -18.84 -14.71
C PHE A 63 -29.97 -19.70 -13.96
N ILE A 64 -30.31 -20.16 -12.75
CA ILE A 64 -29.44 -21.02 -11.92
C ILE A 64 -29.24 -22.40 -12.59
N SER A 65 -30.23 -22.89 -13.34
CA SER A 65 -30.12 -24.17 -14.05
C SER A 65 -29.17 -24.16 -15.26
N TRP A 66 -28.75 -22.99 -15.73
CA TRP A 66 -27.85 -22.84 -16.87
C TRP A 66 -26.38 -22.92 -16.47
N THR A 67 -25.50 -23.20 -17.45
CA THR A 67 -24.05 -23.23 -17.22
C THR A 67 -23.50 -21.82 -16.96
N ASP A 68 -22.34 -21.71 -16.32
CA ASP A 68 -21.67 -20.43 -16.08
C ASP A 68 -21.50 -19.59 -17.36
N GLN A 69 -21.23 -20.25 -18.48
CA GLN A 69 -21.04 -19.59 -19.77
C GLN A 69 -22.35 -19.00 -20.32
N ASP A 70 -23.45 -19.74 -20.17
CA ASP A 70 -24.79 -19.32 -20.57
C ASP A 70 -25.31 -18.19 -19.67
N GLN A 71 -25.06 -18.27 -18.36
CA GLN A 71 -25.39 -17.22 -17.40
C GLN A 71 -24.71 -15.90 -17.77
N VAL A 72 -23.40 -15.94 -18.07
CA VAL A 72 -22.62 -14.76 -18.46
C VAL A 72 -23.09 -14.18 -19.80
N ASP A 73 -23.40 -15.02 -20.80
CA ASP A 73 -23.90 -14.56 -22.09
C ASP A 73 -25.30 -13.92 -21.97
N PHE A 74 -26.18 -14.54 -21.17
CA PHE A 74 -27.51 -14.00 -20.91
C PHE A 74 -27.44 -12.64 -20.22
N VAL A 75 -26.61 -12.49 -19.17
CA VAL A 75 -26.40 -11.21 -18.50
C VAL A 75 -25.83 -10.15 -19.45
N LYS A 76 -24.88 -10.51 -20.33
CA LYS A 76 -24.36 -9.60 -21.38
C LYS A 76 -25.48 -9.15 -22.32
N THR A 77 -26.36 -10.06 -22.71
CA THR A 77 -27.51 -9.77 -23.58
C THR A 77 -28.50 -8.85 -22.89
N LEU A 78 -28.78 -9.06 -21.59
CA LEU A 78 -29.60 -8.15 -20.78
C LEU A 78 -28.97 -6.75 -20.69
N ILE A 79 -27.67 -6.65 -20.38
CA ILE A 79 -26.97 -5.37 -20.28
C ILE A 79 -27.02 -4.62 -21.62
N ARG A 80 -26.86 -5.30 -22.77
CA ARG A 80 -26.97 -4.66 -24.10
C ARG A 80 -28.34 -4.01 -24.37
N SER A 81 -29.40 -4.49 -23.71
CA SER A 81 -30.76 -3.97 -23.87
C SER A 81 -31.10 -2.79 -22.95
N MET A 82 -30.18 -2.41 -22.06
CA MET A 82 -30.38 -1.37 -21.05
C MET A 82 -29.80 -0.02 -21.47
N CYS A 83 -30.26 1.07 -20.84
CA CYS A 83 -29.74 2.42 -21.06
C CYS A 83 -28.50 2.72 -20.20
N HIS A 84 -27.84 3.84 -20.50
CA HIS A 84 -26.60 4.26 -19.80
C HIS A 84 -26.81 4.45 -18.28
N ASP A 85 -27.95 5.01 -17.86
CA ASP A 85 -28.24 5.22 -16.43
C ASP A 85 -28.43 3.88 -15.70
N GLN A 86 -29.03 2.88 -16.36
CA GLN A 86 -29.16 1.53 -15.83
C GLN A 86 -27.79 0.83 -15.74
N HIS A 87 -26.93 1.02 -16.73
CA HIS A 87 -25.54 0.54 -16.68
C HIS A 87 -24.78 1.14 -15.50
N GLY A 88 -24.95 2.43 -15.23
CA GLY A 88 -24.35 3.09 -14.08
C GLY A 88 -24.81 2.50 -12.74
N GLN A 89 -26.09 2.13 -12.64
CA GLN A 89 -26.62 1.45 -11.44
C GLN A 89 -26.07 0.03 -11.26
N ILE A 90 -25.93 -0.73 -12.35
CA ILE A 90 -25.33 -2.07 -12.32
C ILE A 90 -23.84 -1.97 -11.99
N ASP A 91 -23.10 -1.03 -12.58
CA ASP A 91 -21.69 -0.78 -12.27
C ASP A 91 -21.49 -0.42 -10.80
N ALA A 92 -22.33 0.44 -10.22
CA ALA A 92 -22.30 0.77 -8.80
C ALA A 92 -22.59 -0.45 -7.90
N PHE A 93 -23.44 -1.37 -8.34
CA PHE A 93 -23.74 -2.63 -7.64
C PHE A 93 -22.60 -3.66 -7.77
N LEU A 94 -21.97 -3.77 -8.94
CA LEU A 94 -20.88 -4.70 -9.22
C LEU A 94 -19.55 -4.25 -8.60
N LYS A 95 -19.27 -2.94 -8.55
CA LYS A 95 -18.03 -2.38 -7.99
C LYS A 95 -17.65 -2.93 -6.60
N PRO A 96 -18.52 -2.94 -5.58
CA PRO A 96 -18.17 -3.51 -4.27
C PRO A 96 -17.97 -5.03 -4.30
N ILE A 97 -18.55 -5.75 -5.26
CA ILE A 97 -18.40 -7.20 -5.43
C ILE A 97 -17.06 -7.53 -6.12
N LEU A 98 -16.67 -6.72 -7.10
CA LEU A 98 -15.49 -6.96 -7.94
C LEU A 98 -14.22 -6.28 -7.42
N GLN A 99 -14.35 -5.15 -6.72
CA GLN A 99 -13.21 -4.39 -6.21
C GLN A 99 -13.07 -4.62 -4.72
N ARG A 100 -11.92 -5.18 -4.33
CA ARG A 100 -11.60 -5.44 -2.92
C ARG A 100 -10.48 -4.52 -2.48
N ASP A 101 -10.68 -3.81 -1.36
CA ASP A 101 -9.62 -3.01 -0.75
C ASP A 101 -8.57 -3.93 -0.10
N PHE A 102 -7.66 -4.45 -0.92
CA PHE A 102 -6.64 -5.39 -0.47
C PHE A 102 -5.79 -4.81 0.66
N ILE A 103 -5.55 -3.50 0.73
CA ILE A 103 -4.78 -2.90 1.82
C ILE A 103 -5.55 -2.93 3.14
N ALA A 104 -6.88 -2.74 3.12
CA ALA A 104 -7.71 -2.87 4.31
C ALA A 104 -7.90 -4.32 4.75
N PHE A 105 -7.92 -5.28 3.81
CA PHE A 105 -8.12 -6.70 4.11
C PHE A 105 -6.82 -7.48 4.39
N LEU A 106 -5.66 -7.01 3.92
CA LEU A 106 -4.38 -7.65 4.17
C LEU A 106 -3.93 -7.43 5.63
N PRO A 107 -3.23 -8.42 6.23
CA PRO A 107 -2.50 -8.22 7.47
C PRO A 107 -1.58 -6.99 7.40
N ASP A 108 -1.51 -6.19 8.47
CA ASP A 108 -0.73 -4.94 8.54
C ASP A 108 0.72 -5.09 8.03
N ARG A 109 1.37 -6.25 8.23
CA ARG A 109 2.72 -6.52 7.71
C ARG A 109 2.77 -6.59 6.18
N LEU A 110 1.82 -7.27 5.55
CA LEU A 110 1.74 -7.42 4.09
C LEU A 110 1.31 -6.11 3.43
N ALA A 111 0.31 -5.42 4.01
CA ALA A 111 -0.11 -4.12 3.52
C ALA A 111 1.06 -3.11 3.51
N ARG A 112 1.84 -3.03 4.60
CA ARG A 112 3.06 -2.21 4.66
C ARG A 112 4.13 -2.64 3.66
N TYR A 113 4.26 -3.93 3.39
CA TYR A 113 5.23 -4.45 2.42
C TYR A 113 4.85 -4.01 1.00
N VAL A 114 3.60 -4.20 0.60
CA VAL A 114 3.10 -3.77 -0.73
C VAL A 114 3.29 -2.27 -0.91
N LEU A 115 2.89 -1.45 0.07
CA LEU A 115 3.02 0.00 0.00
C LEU A 115 4.48 0.49 0.03
N SER A 116 5.43 -0.32 0.49
CA SER A 116 6.85 0.06 0.54
C SER A 116 7.53 0.11 -0.84
N PHE A 117 6.90 -0.46 -1.87
CA PHE A 117 7.39 -0.38 -3.25
C PHE A 117 7.04 0.94 -3.93
N LEU A 118 6.08 1.70 -3.39
CA LEU A 118 5.59 2.93 -3.99
C LEU A 118 6.62 4.07 -3.92
N ASP A 119 6.68 4.85 -5.00
CA ASP A 119 7.42 6.11 -5.02
C ASP A 119 6.63 7.22 -4.34
N ALA A 120 7.29 8.33 -4.04
CA ALA A 120 6.69 9.44 -3.27
C ALA A 120 5.37 9.96 -3.83
N ARG A 121 5.24 10.05 -5.17
CA ARG A 121 3.99 10.49 -5.81
C ARG A 121 2.85 9.55 -5.44
N TRP A 122 3.06 8.24 -5.62
CA TRP A 122 2.05 7.21 -5.38
C TRP A 122 1.79 7.00 -3.89
N LEU A 123 2.83 7.10 -3.05
CA LEU A 123 2.70 7.06 -1.60
C LEU A 123 1.83 8.21 -1.08
N ASN A 124 2.05 9.44 -1.57
CA ASN A 124 1.24 10.61 -1.24
C ASN A 124 -0.22 10.47 -1.72
N SER A 125 -0.46 9.87 -2.89
CA SER A 125 -1.83 9.56 -3.34
C SER A 125 -2.47 8.51 -2.43
N SER A 126 -1.72 7.48 -2.03
CA SER A 126 -2.17 6.38 -1.17
C SER A 126 -2.65 6.85 0.20
N GLU A 127 -2.04 7.90 0.76
CA GLU A 127 -2.49 8.51 2.02
C GLU A 127 -3.88 9.15 1.95
N LYS A 128 -4.32 9.53 0.75
CA LYS A 128 -5.59 10.22 0.51
C LYS A 128 -6.74 9.27 0.17
N VAL A 129 -6.45 7.96 0.04
CA VAL A 129 -7.45 6.94 -0.29
C VAL A 129 -8.41 6.72 0.86
N SER A 130 -7.90 6.47 2.07
CA SER A 130 -8.73 6.29 3.27
C SER A 130 -7.94 6.49 4.56
N ARG A 131 -8.67 6.58 5.69
CA ARG A 131 -8.05 6.65 7.03
C ARG A 131 -7.23 5.40 7.35
N THR A 132 -7.68 4.23 6.89
CA THR A 132 -6.98 2.95 7.08
C THR A 132 -5.65 2.93 6.32
N TRP A 133 -5.65 3.35 5.05
CA TRP A 133 -4.44 3.46 4.26
C TRP A 133 -3.43 4.42 4.89
N ARG A 134 -3.89 5.62 5.31
CA ARG A 134 -3.04 6.58 6.02
C ARG A 134 -2.44 6.00 7.29
N ARG A 135 -3.23 5.30 8.12
CA ARG A 135 -2.75 4.62 9.34
C ARG A 135 -1.65 3.62 9.03
N ILE A 136 -1.82 2.79 8.00
CA ILE A 136 -0.82 1.78 7.61
C ILE A 136 0.48 2.45 7.15
N ILE A 137 0.39 3.55 6.41
CA ILE A 137 1.53 4.34 5.93
C ILE A 137 2.28 5.01 7.10
N SER A 138 1.55 5.63 8.04
CA SER A 138 2.15 6.32 9.18
C SER A 138 2.75 5.35 10.20
N HIS A 139 2.01 4.33 10.62
CA HIS A 139 2.51 3.28 11.53
C HIS A 139 3.65 2.47 10.89
N GLY A 140 3.61 2.28 9.57
CA GLY A 140 4.67 1.61 8.81
C GLY A 140 5.92 2.46 8.59
N LYS A 141 5.88 3.75 8.94
CA LYS A 141 6.97 4.72 8.74
C LYS A 141 7.45 4.73 7.28
N LEU A 142 6.53 4.66 6.32
CA LEU A 142 6.89 4.43 4.92
C LEU A 142 7.66 5.60 4.30
N TRP A 143 7.38 6.85 4.69
CA TRP A 143 8.18 8.01 4.26
C TRP A 143 9.64 7.92 4.72
N ARG A 144 9.86 7.50 5.97
CA ARG A 144 11.21 7.28 6.49
C ARG A 144 11.93 6.21 5.66
N ARG A 145 11.27 5.07 5.43
CA ARG A 145 11.83 3.97 4.63
C ARG A 145 12.12 4.37 3.19
N LEU A 146 11.25 5.19 2.59
CA LEU A 146 11.45 5.72 1.24
C LEU A 146 12.68 6.62 1.18
N ILE A 147 12.86 7.52 2.16
CA ILE A 147 14.08 8.35 2.25
C ILE A 147 15.32 7.49 2.46
N GLU A 148 15.28 6.53 3.39
CA GLU A 148 16.40 5.62 3.66
C GLU A 148 16.77 4.79 2.42
N ARG A 149 15.77 4.28 1.67
CA ARG A 149 15.95 3.59 0.39
C ARG A 149 16.65 4.49 -0.62
N ASN A 150 16.15 5.71 -0.83
CA ASN A 150 16.73 6.65 -1.78
C ASN A 150 18.18 7.03 -1.41
N VAL A 151 18.48 7.20 -0.12
CA VAL A 151 19.83 7.48 0.37
C VAL A 151 20.78 6.29 0.16
N GLN A 152 20.28 5.06 0.20
CA GLN A 152 21.08 3.87 -0.09
C GLN A 152 21.33 3.69 -1.59
N THR A 153 20.37 4.04 -2.45
CA THR A 153 20.47 3.81 -3.90
C THR A 153 21.08 4.97 -4.66
N ASP A 154 20.91 6.21 -4.21
CA ASP A 154 21.36 7.42 -4.92
C ASP A 154 22.47 8.18 -4.16
N PRO A 155 23.69 8.27 -4.72
CA PRO A 155 24.80 9.02 -4.11
C PRO A 155 24.51 10.51 -3.89
N VAL A 156 23.68 11.14 -4.73
CA VAL A 156 23.29 12.55 -4.58
C VAL A 156 22.43 12.73 -3.32
N TRP A 157 21.46 11.82 -3.12
CA TRP A 157 20.67 11.79 -1.89
C TRP A 157 21.55 11.62 -0.67
N LYS A 158 22.50 10.68 -0.72
CA LYS A 158 23.47 10.47 0.36
C LYS A 158 24.27 11.74 0.66
N GLY A 159 24.85 12.38 -0.36
CA GLY A 159 25.65 13.59 -0.21
C GLY A 159 24.86 14.78 0.37
N VAL A 160 23.63 14.99 -0.08
CA VAL A 160 22.75 16.07 0.42
C VAL A 160 22.37 15.81 1.88
N VAL A 161 21.93 14.59 2.20
CA VAL A 161 21.53 14.21 3.57
C VAL A 161 22.70 14.34 4.56
N ASP A 162 23.91 13.99 4.13
CA ASP A 162 25.11 14.07 4.97
C ASP A 162 25.51 15.53 5.21
N LYS A 163 25.55 16.36 4.16
CA LYS A 163 25.91 17.78 4.26
C LYS A 163 24.90 18.61 5.05
N ARG A 164 23.60 18.25 5.00
CA ARG A 164 22.54 18.94 5.75
C ARG A 164 22.37 18.43 7.18
N GLY A 165 23.08 17.38 7.58
CA GLY A 165 22.96 16.79 8.92
C GLY A 165 21.70 15.94 9.14
N TRP A 166 20.89 15.70 8.10
CA TRP A 166 19.67 14.90 8.20
C TRP A 166 19.95 13.41 8.44
N ARG A 167 21.18 12.95 8.20
CA ARG A 167 21.62 11.59 8.56
C ARG A 167 21.36 11.28 10.03
N ASN A 168 21.39 12.27 10.92
CA ASN A 168 21.15 12.06 12.35
C ASN A 168 19.76 11.48 12.67
N PHE A 169 18.77 11.73 11.81
CA PHE A 169 17.40 11.24 11.97
C PHE A 169 17.11 9.95 11.18
N LEU A 170 18.06 9.49 10.37
CA LEU A 170 17.94 8.35 9.45
C LEU A 170 18.91 7.24 9.88
N PHE A 171 18.59 5.97 9.60
CA PHE A 171 19.43 4.82 9.97
C PHE A 171 19.73 4.69 11.48
N VAL A 172 18.95 5.34 12.33
CA VAL A 172 19.01 5.22 13.80
C VAL A 172 17.87 4.33 14.33
N SER A 173 17.98 3.85 15.57
CA SER A 173 16.88 3.07 16.18
C SER A 173 15.57 3.88 16.18
N LYS A 174 14.42 3.17 16.19
CA LYS A 174 13.09 3.81 16.23
C LYS A 174 12.96 4.77 17.42
N GLU A 175 13.56 4.39 18.54
CA GLU A 175 13.58 5.15 19.78
C GLU A 175 14.46 6.40 19.69
N LYS A 176 15.67 6.26 19.14
CA LYS A 176 16.57 7.39 18.96
C LYS A 176 16.01 8.41 17.97
N ALA A 177 15.40 7.94 16.87
CA ALA A 177 14.71 8.81 15.93
C ALA A 177 13.58 9.60 16.61
N HIS A 178 12.78 8.93 17.45
CA HIS A 178 11.72 9.59 18.20
C HIS A 178 12.27 10.74 19.06
N THR A 179 13.28 10.46 19.91
CA THR A 179 13.85 11.49 20.79
C THR A 179 14.43 12.66 19.99
N LEU A 180 15.19 12.38 18.92
CA LEU A 180 15.81 13.44 18.11
C LEU A 180 14.76 14.30 17.40
N ILE A 181 13.70 13.71 16.84
CA ILE A 181 12.64 14.45 16.16
C ILE A 181 11.91 15.35 17.15
N PHE A 182 11.54 14.83 18.31
CA PHE A 182 10.81 15.62 19.30
C PHE A 182 11.67 16.72 19.94
N GLN A 183 12.98 16.49 20.05
CA GLN A 183 13.93 17.52 20.45
C GLN A 183 14.03 18.64 19.40
N ASP A 184 14.08 18.29 18.11
CA ASP A 184 14.08 19.25 16.99
C ASP A 184 12.77 20.05 16.92
N LEU A 185 11.65 19.44 17.31
CA LEU A 185 10.35 20.10 17.44
C LEU A 185 10.20 20.95 18.73
N GLY A 186 11.19 20.96 19.62
CA GLY A 186 11.21 21.81 20.82
C GLY A 186 10.46 21.26 22.04
N TYR A 187 10.18 19.95 22.10
CA TYR A 187 9.50 19.35 23.25
C TYR A 187 10.44 19.16 24.45
N PRO A 188 9.97 19.36 25.70
CA PRO A 188 10.77 19.10 26.90
C PRO A 188 10.96 17.60 27.12
N PRO A 189 12.11 17.17 27.70
CA PRO A 189 12.50 15.74 27.78
C PRO A 189 11.47 14.85 28.49
N ASN A 190 10.84 15.36 29.56
CA ASN A 190 9.81 14.63 30.31
C ASN A 190 8.60 14.27 29.43
N LEU A 191 8.21 15.17 28.52
CA LEU A 191 7.08 14.95 27.61
C LEU A 191 7.45 13.99 26.47
N ILE A 192 8.72 13.98 26.04
CA ILE A 192 9.22 13.02 25.05
C ILE A 192 9.09 11.59 25.58
N GLU A 193 9.44 11.35 26.84
CA GLU A 193 9.29 10.01 27.42
C GLU A 193 7.82 9.60 27.56
N GLN A 194 6.95 10.53 27.98
CA GLN A 194 5.51 10.28 28.12
C GLN A 194 4.81 9.98 26.79
N LEU A 195 5.22 10.64 25.70
CA LEU A 195 4.65 10.43 24.36
C LEU A 195 5.19 9.18 23.66
N ARG A 196 6.11 8.44 24.29
CA ARG A 196 6.72 7.27 23.66
C ARG A 196 5.66 6.22 23.32
N ASN A 197 5.71 5.71 22.09
CA ASN A 197 4.79 4.69 21.56
C ASN A 197 3.31 5.12 21.48
N THR A 198 2.97 6.39 21.67
CA THR A 198 1.60 6.87 21.45
C THR A 198 1.30 7.00 19.95
N VAL A 199 0.01 6.97 19.60
CA VAL A 199 -0.42 7.19 18.21
C VAL A 199 -0.02 8.59 17.73
N ASP A 200 -0.16 9.60 18.59
CA ASP A 200 0.23 10.98 18.30
C ASP A 200 1.73 11.11 18.01
N SER A 201 2.56 10.35 18.74
CA SER A 201 4.00 10.28 18.50
C SER A 201 4.36 9.66 17.15
N LEU A 202 3.63 8.63 16.73
CA LEU A 202 3.80 8.04 15.40
C LEU A 202 3.37 9.01 14.30
N GLU A 203 2.29 9.75 14.50
CA GLU A 203 1.80 10.73 13.53
C GLU A 203 2.72 11.94 13.40
N ALA A 204 3.27 12.44 14.52
CA ALA A 204 4.29 13.49 14.51
C ALA A 204 5.57 13.06 13.77
N GLN A 205 6.07 11.84 14.03
CA GLN A 205 7.20 11.29 13.28
C GLN A 205 6.87 11.16 11.79
N HIS A 206 5.67 10.68 11.47
CA HIS A 206 5.20 10.55 10.09
C HIS A 206 5.21 11.91 9.38
N HIS A 207 4.66 12.95 10.02
CA HIS A 207 4.63 14.31 9.49
C HIS A 207 6.04 14.88 9.28
N PHE A 208 6.96 14.66 10.22
CA PHE A 208 8.36 15.06 10.10
C PHE A 208 9.00 14.49 8.82
N TYR A 209 8.96 13.17 8.61
CA TYR A 209 9.58 12.55 7.43
C TYR A 209 8.86 12.90 6.13
N ARG A 210 7.52 13.01 6.17
CA ARG A 210 6.71 13.43 5.03
C ARG A 210 7.08 14.85 4.57
N ASN A 211 7.37 15.75 5.50
CA ASN A 211 7.81 17.11 5.20
C ASN A 211 9.31 17.22 4.89
N LEU A 212 10.12 16.28 5.38
CA LEU A 212 11.54 16.21 5.06
C LEU A 212 11.78 15.81 3.60
N TYR A 213 10.98 14.88 3.07
CA TYR A 213 11.09 14.41 1.68
C TYR A 213 11.09 15.54 0.62
N PRO A 214 10.11 16.48 0.60
CA PRO A 214 10.13 17.57 -0.37
C PRO A 214 11.30 18.55 -0.14
N LYS A 215 11.76 18.76 1.11
CA LYS A 215 12.95 19.57 1.38
C LYS A 215 14.21 18.97 0.76
N ILE A 216 14.39 17.65 0.88
CA ILE A 216 15.51 16.94 0.23
C ILE A 216 15.45 17.12 -1.28
N ASN A 217 14.28 16.91 -1.90
CA ASN A 217 14.17 17.10 -3.35
C ASN A 217 14.44 18.53 -3.79
N GLN A 218 13.93 19.52 -3.04
CA GLN A 218 14.17 20.92 -3.37
C GLN A 218 15.66 21.27 -3.31
N ASP A 219 16.39 20.72 -2.35
CA ASP A 219 17.85 20.88 -2.26
C ASP A 219 18.57 20.22 -3.43
N ILE A 220 18.14 19.02 -3.84
CA ILE A 220 18.70 18.32 -5.00
C ILE A 220 18.47 19.11 -6.29
N GLU A 221 17.25 19.63 -6.49
CA GLU A 221 16.92 20.46 -7.66
C GLU A 221 17.67 21.79 -7.64
N SER A 222 17.84 22.40 -6.46
CA SER A 222 18.65 23.61 -6.29
C SER A 222 20.12 23.35 -6.62
N LEU A 223 20.66 22.20 -6.21
CA LEU A 223 22.01 21.77 -6.55
C LEU A 223 22.18 21.60 -8.06
N LYS A 224 21.25 20.90 -8.72
CA LYS A 224 21.24 20.74 -10.19
C LYS A 224 21.20 22.10 -10.89
N SER A 225 20.32 23.00 -10.44
CA SER A 225 20.22 24.35 -10.97
C SER A 225 21.52 25.15 -10.80
N ASN A 226 22.21 25.02 -9.66
CA ASN A 226 23.50 25.67 -9.45
C ASN A 226 24.56 25.16 -10.42
N TRP A 227 24.62 23.85 -10.65
CA TRP A 227 25.52 23.26 -11.64
C TRP A 227 25.22 23.75 -13.07
N GLN A 228 23.94 23.75 -13.47
CA GLN A 228 23.52 24.23 -14.81
C GLN A 228 23.85 25.70 -15.05
N ASN A 229 23.78 26.53 -14.00
CA ASN A 229 24.00 27.97 -14.08
C ASN A 229 25.41 28.40 -13.63
N GLY A 230 26.32 27.45 -13.35
CA GLY A 230 27.68 27.75 -12.91
C GLY A 230 27.78 28.47 -11.55
N ARG A 231 26.75 28.41 -10.70
CA ARG A 231 26.75 29.06 -9.38
C ARG A 231 27.55 28.22 -8.38
N HIS A 232 28.73 28.69 -8.01
CA HIS A 232 29.62 28.01 -7.08
C HIS A 232 30.33 29.00 -6.14
N VAL A 233 30.76 28.50 -4.98
CA VAL A 233 31.58 29.26 -4.03
C VAL A 233 33.05 28.87 -4.25
N LEU A 234 33.90 29.85 -4.55
CA LEU A 234 35.34 29.66 -4.70
C LEU A 234 36.04 29.87 -3.36
N SER A 235 36.77 28.86 -2.90
CA SER A 235 37.71 29.00 -1.78
C SER A 235 39.14 28.81 -2.31
N ARG A 236 40.04 29.74 -1.94
CA ARG A 236 41.45 29.68 -2.32
C ARG A 236 42.26 29.15 -1.14
N ILE A 237 43.03 28.10 -1.39
CA ILE A 237 44.01 27.59 -0.43
C ILE A 237 45.37 28.12 -0.84
N THR A 238 46.03 28.85 0.06
CA THR A 238 47.39 29.34 -0.17
C THR A 238 48.37 28.22 0.16
N CYS A 239 48.92 27.59 -0.87
CA CYS A 239 50.00 26.62 -0.72
C CYS A 239 51.29 27.40 -0.47
N HIS A 240 51.79 27.40 0.76
CA HIS A 240 53.09 27.98 1.13
C HIS A 240 54.24 27.09 0.65
N SER A 241 54.27 26.69 -0.63
CA SER A 241 55.35 25.90 -1.18
C SER A 241 56.62 26.76 -1.28
N GLU A 242 57.69 26.32 -0.63
CA GLU A 242 59.02 26.92 -0.84
C GLU A 242 59.48 26.69 -2.29
N PRO A 243 60.07 27.70 -2.95
CA PRO A 243 60.61 27.53 -4.28
C PRO A 243 61.80 26.56 -4.23
N SER A 244 61.76 25.50 -5.02
CA SER A 244 62.85 24.56 -5.19
C SER A 244 64.11 25.30 -5.65
N ARG A 245 65.19 25.20 -4.89
CA ARG A 245 66.51 25.75 -5.22
C ARG A 245 67.24 24.89 -6.25
#